data_AF-A0A7X0ASB5-F1
#
_entry.id   AF-A0A7X0ASB5-F1
#
_cell.length_a   1.000
_cell.length_b   1.000
_cell.length_c   1.000
_cell.angle_alpha   90.00
_cell.angle_beta   90.00
_cell.angle_gamma   90.00
#
_symmetry.space_group_name_H-M   'P 1'
#
loop_
_entity.id
_entity.type
_entity.pdbx_description
1 polymer ?
#
loop_
_entity_poly.entity_id
_entity_poly.type
_entity_poly.pdbx_seq_one_letter_code
_entity_poly.pdbx_strand_id
1 'polypeptide(L)'
;MPHPSDRIKSTIRANSEEVSRLHARIHETFAVRDRNPEKRQEWQRACEIFHSRYDELAFPGGYSRALERMLAGDPEAMEAAICFLELRPYFFRSGYMFESILRKAKRAPLSSEQAARLQYVIAAVAAWRAHKAAANGHNKSFKADGSAAA
;
A
#
# COMPACT_ATOMS: atom_id res chain seq x y z
N MET A 1 24.41 15.59 2.40
CA MET A 1 24.16 14.13 2.39
C MET A 1 22.65 13.93 2.37
N PRO A 2 22.09 13.13 1.45
CA PRO A 2 20.65 12.82 1.47
C PRO A 2 20.28 12.09 2.76
N HIS A 3 19.11 12.37 3.33
CA HIS A 3 18.67 11.72 4.56
C HIS A 3 18.45 10.22 4.29
N PRO A 4 18.77 9.30 5.23
CA PRO A 4 18.51 7.86 5.05
C PRO A 4 17.07 7.57 4.59
N SER A 5 16.10 8.34 5.09
CA SER A 5 14.69 8.27 4.69
C SER A 5 14.44 8.60 3.22
N ASP A 6 15.22 9.48 2.59
CA ASP A 6 15.04 9.86 1.18
C ASP A 6 15.33 8.69 0.26
N ARG A 7 16.41 7.95 0.56
CA ARG A 7 16.77 6.73 -0.19
C ARG A 7 15.68 5.68 -0.04
N ILE A 8 15.20 5.44 1.18
CA ILE A 8 14.12 4.48 1.45
C ILE A 8 12.85 4.89 0.70
N LYS A 9 12.47 6.17 0.74
CA LYS A 9 11.31 6.69 0.01
C LYS A 9 11.44 6.51 -1.50
N SER A 10 12.61 6.77 -2.06
CA SER A 10 12.89 6.52 -3.48
C SER A 10 12.71 5.04 -3.84
N THR A 11 13.24 4.13 -3.01
CA THR A 11 13.06 2.69 -3.20
C THR A 11 11.59 2.28 -3.15
N ILE A 12 10.82 2.78 -2.19
CA ILE A 12 9.38 2.48 -2.08
C ILE A 12 8.62 2.92 -3.33
N ARG A 13 8.93 4.11 -3.88
CA ARG A 13 8.30 4.60 -5.12
C ARG A 13 8.63 3.69 -6.30
N ALA A 14 9.92 3.44 -6.55
CA ALA A 14 10.36 2.58 -7.64
C ALA A 14 9.76 1.17 -7.54
N ASN A 15 9.72 0.60 -6.34
CA ASN A 15 9.10 -0.70 -6.12
C ASN A 15 7.59 -0.67 -6.38
N SER A 16 6.89 0.39 -5.98
CA SER A 16 5.44 0.52 -6.21
C SER A 16 5.08 0.58 -7.70
N GLU A 17 5.91 1.24 -8.50
CA GLU A 17 5.78 1.29 -9.95
C GLU A 17 6.01 -0.10 -10.56
N GLU A 18 7.02 -0.82 -10.08
CA GLU A 18 7.33 -2.16 -10.56
C GLU A 18 6.25 -3.18 -10.20
N VAL A 19 5.70 -3.15 -8.98
CA VAL A 19 4.55 -4.01 -8.61
C VAL A 19 3.36 -3.70 -9.51
N SER A 20 3.10 -2.42 -9.79
CA SER A 20 2.00 -2.00 -10.66
C SER A 20 2.20 -2.50 -12.08
N ARG A 21 3.42 -2.42 -12.61
CA ARG A 21 3.78 -2.94 -13.94
C ARG A 21 3.60 -4.46 -14.04
N LEU A 22 4.09 -5.21 -13.06
CA LEU A 22 3.94 -6.67 -13.03
C LEU A 22 2.47 -7.09 -12.89
N HIS A 23 1.71 -6.37 -12.06
CA HIS A 23 0.27 -6.62 -11.89
C HIS A 23 -0.52 -6.32 -13.17
N ALA A 24 -0.18 -5.22 -13.87
CA ALA A 24 -0.77 -4.90 -15.18
C ALA A 24 -0.46 -6.01 -16.21
N ARG A 25 0.75 -6.56 -16.21
CA ARG A 25 1.14 -7.66 -17.10
C ARG A 25 0.31 -8.92 -16.90
N ILE A 26 -0.07 -9.23 -15.66
CA ILE A 26 -1.00 -10.33 -15.38
C ILE A 26 -2.34 -10.06 -16.07
N HIS A 27 -2.90 -8.85 -15.96
CA HIS A 27 -4.17 -8.51 -16.59
C HIS A 27 -4.12 -8.57 -18.12
N GLU A 28 -3.05 -8.05 -18.74
CA GLU A 28 -2.81 -8.11 -20.18
C GLU A 28 -2.80 -9.56 -20.69
N THR A 29 -2.01 -10.42 -20.04
CA THR A 29 -1.87 -11.82 -20.45
C THR A 29 -3.12 -12.64 -20.14
N PHE A 30 -3.80 -12.35 -19.03
CA PHE A 30 -5.06 -12.97 -18.65
C PHE A 30 -6.13 -12.76 -19.73
N ALA A 31 -6.21 -11.57 -20.34
CA ALA A 31 -7.21 -11.25 -21.35
C ALA A 31 -7.13 -12.12 -22.62
N VAL A 32 -5.97 -12.74 -22.89
CA VAL A 32 -5.73 -13.54 -24.10
C VAL A 32 -5.38 -15.01 -23.81
N ARG A 33 -5.40 -15.41 -22.53
CA ARG A 33 -4.89 -16.72 -22.06
C ARG A 33 -5.57 -17.94 -22.70
N ASP A 34 -6.82 -17.80 -23.12
CA ASP A 34 -7.63 -18.91 -23.66
C ASP A 34 -7.54 -19.03 -25.19
N ARG A 35 -6.72 -18.20 -25.85
CA ARG A 35 -6.54 -18.25 -27.32
C ARG A 35 -5.80 -19.51 -27.78
N ASN A 36 -4.75 -19.91 -27.05
CA ASN A 36 -3.94 -21.09 -27.34
C ASN A 36 -3.07 -21.47 -26.11
N PRO A 37 -2.42 -22.65 -26.13
CA PRO A 37 -1.56 -23.08 -25.03
C PRO A 37 -0.39 -22.12 -24.72
N GLU A 38 0.18 -21.45 -25.72
CA GLU A 38 1.28 -20.49 -25.53
C GLU A 38 0.83 -19.28 -24.71
N LYS A 39 -0.35 -18.72 -25.00
CA LYS A 39 -0.92 -17.60 -24.23
C LYS A 39 -1.26 -17.99 -22.80
N ARG A 40 -1.67 -19.24 -22.58
CA ARG A 40 -1.83 -19.77 -21.22
C ARG A 40 -0.49 -19.80 -20.47
N GLN A 41 0.59 -20.24 -21.12
CA GLN A 41 1.94 -20.24 -20.53
C GLN A 41 2.46 -18.83 -20.26
N GLU A 42 2.21 -17.86 -21.15
CA GLU A 42 2.57 -16.44 -20.93
C GLU A 42 1.91 -15.88 -19.66
N TRP A 43 0.62 -16.16 -19.46
CA TRP A 43 -0.10 -15.75 -18.26
C TRP A 43 0.44 -16.45 -17.00
N GLN A 44 0.68 -17.76 -17.05
CA GLN A 44 1.28 -18.50 -15.93
C GLN A 44 2.63 -17.91 -15.53
N ARG A 45 3.49 -17.61 -16.50
CA ARG A 45 4.80 -16.99 -16.26
C ARG A 45 4.66 -15.59 -15.66
N ALA A 46 3.69 -14.79 -16.11
CA ALA A 46 3.43 -13.48 -15.52
C ALA A 46 3.01 -13.59 -14.04
N CYS A 47 2.14 -14.54 -13.71
CA CYS A 47 1.76 -14.84 -12.32
C CYS A 47 2.97 -15.29 -11.48
N GLU A 48 3.79 -16.20 -11.99
CA GLU A 48 4.98 -16.69 -11.31
C GLU A 48 5.98 -15.57 -10.99
N ILE A 49 6.28 -14.72 -11.97
CA ILE A 49 7.17 -13.57 -11.79
C ILE A 49 6.60 -12.58 -10.77
N PHE A 50 5.30 -12.31 -10.81
CA PHE A 50 4.67 -11.42 -9.85
C PHE A 50 4.78 -11.98 -8.43
N HIS A 51 4.41 -13.25 -8.23
CA HIS A 51 4.41 -13.86 -6.90
C HIS A 51 5.82 -14.01 -6.32
N SER A 52 6.83 -14.35 -7.13
CA SER A 52 8.21 -14.50 -6.66
C SER A 52 8.82 -13.18 -6.20
N ARG A 53 8.44 -12.06 -6.81
CA ARG A 53 9.00 -10.73 -6.51
C ARG A 53 8.15 -9.86 -5.58
N TYR A 54 6.88 -10.22 -5.40
CA TYR A 54 5.94 -9.36 -4.69
C TYR A 54 6.40 -9.03 -3.27
N ASP A 55 6.89 -10.02 -2.52
CA ASP A 55 7.25 -9.81 -1.10
C ASP A 55 8.34 -8.74 -0.93
N GLU A 56 9.42 -8.87 -1.70
CA GLU A 56 10.58 -7.97 -1.69
C GLU A 56 10.25 -6.57 -2.19
N LEU A 57 9.37 -6.48 -3.20
CA LEU A 57 8.96 -5.20 -3.75
C LEU A 57 7.94 -4.48 -2.86
N ALA A 58 6.98 -5.20 -2.29
CA ALA A 58 5.87 -4.60 -1.56
C ALA A 58 6.33 -3.83 -0.30
N PHE A 59 7.46 -4.21 0.28
CA PHE A 59 8.04 -3.52 1.43
C PHE A 59 9.57 -3.67 1.42
N PRO A 60 10.35 -2.60 1.66
CA PRO A 60 11.81 -2.71 1.75
C PRO A 60 12.25 -3.77 2.76
N GLY A 61 12.96 -4.80 2.30
CA GLY A 61 13.39 -5.93 3.13
C GLY A 61 12.36 -7.05 3.29
N GLY A 62 11.30 -7.07 2.47
CA GLY A 62 10.28 -8.13 2.44
C GLY A 62 9.12 -7.87 3.41
N TYR A 63 7.88 -8.00 2.92
CA TYR A 63 6.70 -7.74 3.75
C TYR A 63 6.37 -8.88 4.73
N SER A 64 6.65 -10.13 4.35
CA SER A 64 6.31 -11.36 5.08
C SER A 64 6.70 -11.33 6.55
N ARG A 65 7.88 -10.79 6.87
CA ARG A 65 8.41 -10.65 8.24
C ARG A 65 8.49 -9.21 8.73
N ALA A 66 8.08 -8.23 7.92
CA ALA A 66 8.20 -6.81 8.27
C ALA A 66 7.48 -6.47 9.58
N LEU A 67 6.26 -6.96 9.77
CA LEU A 67 5.45 -6.64 10.96
C LEU A 67 6.06 -7.20 12.25
N GLU A 68 6.72 -8.36 12.19
CA GLU A 68 7.41 -8.96 13.32
C GLU A 68 8.67 -8.16 13.67
N ARG A 69 9.48 -7.81 12.67
CA ARG A 69 10.68 -6.98 12.84
C ARG A 69 10.35 -5.61 13.43
N MET A 70 9.28 -4.97 12.96
CA MET A 70 8.79 -3.72 13.52
C MET A 70 8.45 -3.83 15.01
N LEU A 71 7.75 -4.90 15.41
CA LEU A 71 7.41 -5.13 16.82
C LEU A 71 8.62 -5.45 17.67
N ALA A 72 9.64 -6.10 17.09
CA ALA A 72 10.92 -6.33 17.71
C ALA A 72 11.80 -5.07 17.82
N GLY A 73 11.36 -3.93 17.26
CA GLY A 73 12.11 -2.67 17.30
C GLY A 73 13.28 -2.59 16.31
N ASP A 74 13.26 -3.39 15.26
CA ASP A 74 14.27 -3.35 14.19
C ASP A 74 14.31 -1.95 13.54
N PRO A 75 15.44 -1.21 13.63
CA PRO A 75 15.49 0.17 13.18
C PRO A 75 15.19 0.36 11.69
N GLU A 76 15.63 -0.56 10.84
CA GLU A 76 15.42 -0.49 9.39
C GLU A 76 13.96 -0.72 9.02
N ALA A 77 13.33 -1.75 9.61
CA ALA A 77 11.93 -2.06 9.39
C ALA A 77 11.03 -0.93 9.91
N MET A 78 11.40 -0.32 11.04
CA MET A 78 10.69 0.83 11.59
C MET A 78 10.79 2.04 10.67
N GLU A 79 11.98 2.37 10.19
CA GLU A 79 12.15 3.51 9.28
C GLU A 79 11.45 3.29 7.94
N ALA A 80 11.51 2.08 7.39
CA ALA A 80 10.77 1.68 6.20
C ALA A 80 9.25 1.79 6.40
N ALA A 81 8.75 1.39 7.57
CA ALA A 81 7.33 1.48 7.90
C ALA A 81 6.85 2.93 7.97
N ILE A 82 7.59 3.82 8.62
CA ILE A 82 7.24 5.25 8.67
C ILE A 82 7.28 5.84 7.26
N CYS A 83 8.33 5.57 6.47
CA CYS A 83 8.41 6.04 5.09
C CYS A 83 7.25 5.51 4.22
N PHE A 84 6.86 4.25 4.37
CA PHE A 84 5.73 3.66 3.66
C PHE A 84 4.41 4.37 4.00
N LEU A 85 4.20 4.66 5.28
CA LEU A 85 3.02 5.37 5.76
C LEU A 85 2.96 6.82 5.29
N GLU A 86 4.10 7.51 5.23
CA GLU A 86 4.19 8.87 4.70
C GLU A 86 3.92 8.93 3.20
N LEU A 87 4.45 7.96 2.44
CA LEU A 87 4.30 7.93 0.99
C LEU A 87 2.93 7.43 0.53
N ARG A 88 2.32 6.52 1.31
CA ARG A 88 1.06 5.85 0.98
C ARG A 88 1.06 5.33 -0.48
N PRO A 89 2.02 4.47 -0.86
CA PRO A 89 2.16 4.00 -2.23
C PRO A 89 0.89 3.27 -2.70
N TYR A 90 0.58 3.37 -3.98
CA TYR A 90 -0.62 2.78 -4.56
C TYR A 90 -0.27 1.64 -5.53
N PHE A 91 -0.47 0.41 -5.06
CA PHE A 91 -0.32 -0.83 -5.84
C PHE A 91 -1.22 -1.93 -5.24
N PHE A 92 -1.22 -3.12 -5.85
CA PHE A 92 -2.01 -4.28 -5.40
C PHE A 92 -1.84 -4.55 -3.88
N ARG A 93 -2.95 -4.57 -3.12
CA ARG A 93 -3.02 -4.76 -1.65
C ARG A 93 -2.32 -3.71 -0.76
N SER A 94 -1.73 -2.66 -1.33
CA SER A 94 -1.07 -1.58 -0.57
C SER A 94 -1.94 -0.93 0.52
N GLY A 95 -3.27 -0.81 0.30
CA GLY A 95 -4.20 -0.29 1.30
C GLY A 95 -4.32 -1.17 2.56
N TYR A 96 -4.37 -2.50 2.39
CA TYR A 96 -4.39 -3.44 3.53
C TYR A 96 -3.05 -3.44 4.27
N MET A 97 -1.95 -3.30 3.52
CA MET A 97 -0.62 -3.14 4.10
C MET A 97 -0.55 -1.86 4.93
N PHE A 98 -1.00 -0.74 4.39
CA PHE A 98 -1.05 0.54 5.09
C PHE A 98 -1.78 0.43 6.43
N GLU A 99 -2.97 -0.16 6.45
CA GLU A 99 -3.74 -0.33 7.69
C GLU A 99 -3.02 -1.22 8.70
N SER A 100 -2.42 -2.32 8.23
CA SER A 100 -1.68 -3.26 9.07
C SER A 100 -0.43 -2.61 9.68
N ILE A 101 0.36 -1.93 8.86
CA ILE A 101 1.58 -1.20 9.26
C ILE A 101 1.21 -0.08 10.23
N LEU A 102 0.19 0.75 9.92
CA LEU A 102 -0.23 1.85 10.78
C LEU A 102 -0.64 1.36 12.17
N ARG A 103 -1.42 0.27 12.22
CA ARG A 103 -1.85 -0.32 13.50
C ARG A 103 -0.67 -0.83 14.33
N LYS A 104 0.33 -1.44 13.69
CA LYS A 104 1.51 -1.99 14.38
C LYS A 104 2.49 -0.89 14.79
N ALA A 105 2.74 0.10 13.93
CA ALA A 105 3.62 1.22 14.22
C ALA A 105 3.19 2.01 15.46
N LYS A 106 1.88 2.19 15.68
CA LYS A 106 1.32 2.80 16.91
C LYS A 106 1.71 2.10 18.22
N ARG A 107 2.16 0.86 18.17
CA ARG A 107 2.52 0.04 19.34
C ARG A 107 4.01 -0.30 19.40
N ALA A 108 4.78 0.12 18.39
CA ALA A 108 6.18 -0.21 18.27
C ALA A 108 7.05 0.78 19.07
N PRO A 109 8.28 0.40 19.47
CA PRO A 109 9.20 1.27 20.19
C PRO A 109 9.81 2.32 19.24
N LEU A 110 9.04 3.36 18.92
CA LEU A 110 9.45 4.45 18.04
C LEU A 110 10.43 5.40 18.73
N SER A 111 11.42 5.91 17.98
CA SER A 111 12.17 7.08 18.41
C SER A 111 11.27 8.33 18.45
N SER A 112 11.71 9.38 19.14
CA SER A 112 10.96 10.65 19.23
C SER A 112 10.69 11.26 17.85
N GLU A 113 11.66 11.18 16.93
CA GLU A 113 11.51 11.66 15.55
C GLU A 113 10.48 10.84 14.78
N GLN A 114 10.56 9.51 14.85
CA GLN A 114 9.61 8.62 14.17
C GLN A 114 8.19 8.75 14.73
N ALA A 115 8.06 8.94 16.05
CA ALA A 115 6.78 9.20 16.69
C ALA A 115 6.15 10.52 16.20
N ALA A 116 6.95 11.59 16.08
CA ALA A 116 6.47 12.85 15.52
C ALA A 116 5.99 12.68 14.07
N ARG A 117 6.78 12.02 13.22
CA ARG A 117 6.40 11.70 11.83
C ARG A 117 5.13 10.86 11.74
N LEU A 118 4.98 9.86 12.60
CA LEU A 118 3.76 9.04 12.67
C LEU A 118 2.52 9.86 13.08
N GLN A 119 2.66 10.83 13.99
CA GLN A 119 1.56 11.70 14.39
C GLN A 119 1.03 12.52 13.20
N TYR A 120 1.91 13.06 12.35
CA TYR A 120 1.49 13.75 11.12
C TYR A 120 0.68 12.84 10.20
N VAL A 121 1.13 11.58 10.00
CA VAL A 121 0.38 10.59 9.22
C VAL A 121 -1.00 10.33 9.82
N ILE A 122 -1.08 10.12 11.14
CA ILE A 122 -2.34 9.84 11.84
C ILE A 122 -3.32 11.00 11.66
N ALA A 123 -2.85 12.24 11.83
CA ALA A 123 -3.66 13.44 11.63
C ALA A 123 -4.18 13.55 10.19
N ALA A 124 -3.31 13.34 9.20
CA ALA A 124 -3.68 13.36 7.78
C ALA A 124 -4.73 12.28 7.44
N VAL A 125 -4.58 11.06 7.98
CA VAL A 125 -5.56 9.97 7.81
C VAL A 125 -6.90 10.32 8.45
N ALA A 126 -6.90 10.92 9.64
CA ALA A 126 -8.12 11.36 10.32
C ALA A 126 -8.86 12.43 9.50
N ALA A 127 -8.14 13.44 9.01
CA ALA A 127 -8.70 14.49 8.15
C ALA A 127 -9.30 13.91 6.85
N TRP A 128 -8.58 12.99 6.18
CA TRP A 128 -9.09 12.32 4.98
C TRP A 128 -10.36 11.50 5.26
N ARG A 129 -10.44 10.79 6.40
CA ARG A 129 -11.63 10.03 6.80
C ARG A 129 -12.82 10.94 7.08
N ALA A 130 -12.60 12.06 7.77
CA ALA A 130 -13.64 13.05 8.06
C ALA A 130 -14.20 13.65 6.76
N HIS A 131 -13.32 14.04 5.83
CA HIS A 131 -13.72 14.53 4.51
C HIS A 131 -14.55 13.49 3.73
N LYS A 132 -14.11 12.23 3.72
CA LYS A 132 -14.85 11.15 3.05
C LYS A 132 -16.22 10.89 3.68
N ALA A 133 -16.33 11.00 5.01
CA ALA A 133 -17.61 10.84 5.70
C ALA A 133 -18.59 11.98 5.36
N ALA A 134 -18.12 13.23 5.31
CA ALA A 134 -18.91 14.39 4.93
C ALA A 134 -19.42 14.28 3.48
N ALA A 135 -18.55 13.91 2.53
CA ALA A 135 -18.92 13.71 1.14
C ALA A 135 -19.97 12.58 0.96
N ASN A 136 -19.81 11.48 1.69
CA ASN A 136 -20.76 10.37 1.65
C ASN A 136 -22.09 10.68 2.36
N GLY A 137 -22.08 11.53 3.39
CA GLY A 137 -23.29 12.01 4.06
C GLY A 137 -24.15 12.87 3.14
N HIS A 138 -23.50 13.77 2.37
CA HIS A 138 -24.18 14.64 1.40
C HIS A 138 -24.82 13.85 0.24
N ASN A 139 -24.19 12.75 -0.18
CA ASN A 139 -24.74 11.88 -1.24
C ASN A 139 -25.92 11.00 -0.78
N LYS A 140 -26.05 10.77 0.55
CA LYS A 140 -27.20 10.04 1.11
C LYS A 140 -28.44 10.92 1.28
N SER A 141 -28.27 12.20 1.64
CA SER A 141 -29.41 13.13 1.74
C SER A 141 -30.06 13.39 0.39
N PHE A 142 -29.29 13.47 -0.70
CA PHE A 142 -29.84 13.71 -2.04
C PHE A 142 -30.67 12.53 -2.60
N LYS A 143 -30.50 11.30 -2.08
CA LYS A 143 -31.26 10.12 -2.50
C LYS A 143 -32.55 9.89 -1.69
N ALA A 144 -32.73 10.56 -0.56
CA ALA A 144 -33.91 10.37 0.30
C ALA A 144 -35.13 11.18 -0.18
N ASP A 145 -34.92 12.24 -0.97
CA ASP A 145 -35.98 13.18 -1.38
C ASP A 145 -36.60 12.85 -2.76
N GLY A 146 -36.27 11.69 -3.35
CA GLY A 146 -36.66 11.32 -4.71
C GLY A 146 -37.76 10.26 -4.85
N SER A 147 -38.41 9.82 -3.76
CA SER A 147 -39.45 8.78 -3.81
C SER A 147 -40.79 9.27 -3.27
N ALA A 148 -41.34 10.31 -3.90
CA ALA A 148 -42.75 10.65 -3.80
C ALA A 148 -43.18 11.45 -5.04
N ALA A 149 -43.42 10.77 -6.17
CA ALA A 149 -44.30 11.28 -7.22
C ALA A 149 -44.74 10.16 -8.16
N ALA A 150 -46.06 9.98 -8.20
CA ALA A 150 -46.91 9.27 -9.17
C ALA A 150 -46.86 7.73 -9.18
#